data_AF-A8PAJ9-F1
#
_entry.id   AF-A8PAJ9-F1
#
_cell.length_a   1.000
_cell.length_b   1.000
_cell.length_c   1.000
_cell.angle_alpha   90.00
_cell.angle_beta   90.00
_cell.angle_gamma   90.00
#
_symmetry.space_group_name_H-M   'P 1'
#
loop_
_entity.id
_entity.type
_entity.pdbx_description
1 polymer ?
#
loop_
_entity_poly.entity_id
_entity_poly.type
_entity_poly.pdbx_seq_one_letter_code
_entity_poly.pdbx_strand_id
1 'polypeptide(L)'
;MGKPLMILNSLSASVDLLEKKAQIFSDRPQLIALEMTGLDFGFGTMSYGPRWRAHRKAFHQFFNQREVAKYRPIIEQEGLAFLRRLAADPFSIHRESRNYFGTVLIRISYGIGHIGANKRLIEHAQAIVEGFGEIFAPGRFLVNIFPWLRHFPSWFPGTSWRARFDYFKTARELAVVHSFNETKERVGT
;
A
#
# COMPACT_ATOMS: atom_id res chain seq x y z
N MET A 1 -22.59 16.55 -11.73
CA MET A 1 -21.38 16.45 -12.59
C MET A 1 -20.76 15.07 -12.39
N GLY A 2 -20.36 14.39 -13.47
CA GLY A 2 -19.71 13.08 -13.43
C GLY A 2 -18.46 13.07 -14.30
N LYS A 3 -17.48 12.23 -13.94
CA LYS A 3 -16.32 11.98 -14.80
C LYS A 3 -16.66 10.83 -15.75
N PRO A 4 -16.49 10.98 -17.08
CA PRO A 4 -16.72 9.87 -18.01
C PRO A 4 -15.76 8.71 -17.69
N LEU A 5 -16.28 7.49 -17.69
CA LEU A 5 -15.52 6.27 -17.41
C LEU A 5 -15.53 5.38 -18.66
N MET A 6 -14.35 4.92 -19.07
CA MET A 6 -14.20 3.91 -20.12
C MET A 6 -13.80 2.59 -19.47
N ILE A 7 -14.60 1.54 -19.70
CA ILE A 7 -14.36 0.20 -19.15
C ILE A 7 -13.72 -0.65 -20.23
N LEU A 8 -12.55 -1.23 -19.93
CA LEU A 8 -11.88 -2.17 -20.81
C LEU A 8 -12.38 -3.59 -20.49
N ASN A 9 -12.95 -4.28 -21.47
CA ASN A 9 -13.54 -5.62 -21.30
C ASN A 9 -12.90 -6.69 -22.20
N SER A 10 -11.81 -6.37 -22.90
CA SER A 10 -11.10 -7.30 -23.76
C SER A 10 -9.59 -7.25 -23.53
N LEU A 11 -8.92 -8.38 -23.74
CA LEU A 11 -7.47 -8.48 -23.64
C LEU A 11 -6.80 -7.57 -24.68
N SER A 12 -7.30 -7.56 -25.92
CA SER A 12 -6.75 -6.73 -26.99
C SER A 12 -6.77 -5.24 -26.63
N ALA A 13 -7.90 -4.72 -26.16
CA ALA A 13 -8.00 -3.32 -25.72
C ALA A 13 -7.08 -3.03 -24.52
N SER A 14 -6.97 -3.97 -23.58
CA SER A 14 -6.11 -3.81 -22.41
C SER A 14 -4.63 -3.74 -22.80
N VAL A 15 -4.17 -4.63 -23.69
CA VAL A 15 -2.79 -4.62 -24.21
C VAL A 15 -2.51 -3.35 -25.01
N ASP A 16 -3.44 -2.97 -25.90
CA ASP A 16 -3.25 -1.79 -26.75
C ASP A 16 -3.15 -0.49 -25.95
N LEU A 17 -3.89 -0.36 -24.85
CA LEU A 17 -3.91 0.86 -24.04
C LEU A 17 -2.88 0.83 -22.89
N LEU A 18 -2.84 -0.26 -22.12
CA LEU A 18 -2.06 -0.32 -20.89
C LEU A 18 -0.60 -0.77 -21.09
N GLU A 19 -0.28 -1.42 -22.21
CA GLU A 19 1.08 -1.86 -22.53
C GLU A 19 1.67 -1.02 -23.68
N LYS A 20 1.09 -1.10 -24.88
CA LYS A 20 1.63 -0.40 -26.06
C LYS A 20 1.58 1.12 -25.92
N LYS A 21 0.56 1.64 -25.23
CA LYS A 21 0.34 3.08 -24.99
C LYS A 21 0.46 3.44 -23.50
N ALA A 22 1.24 2.66 -22.74
CA ALA A 22 1.40 2.85 -21.29
C ALA A 22 1.78 4.29 -20.91
N GLN A 23 2.60 4.98 -21.71
CA GLN A 23 3.01 6.36 -21.43
C GLN A 23 1.84 7.37 -21.40
N ILE A 24 0.72 7.04 -22.05
CA ILE A 24 -0.48 7.88 -22.15
C ILE A 24 -1.51 7.45 -21.10
N PHE A 25 -1.68 6.14 -20.87
CA PHE A 25 -2.77 5.59 -20.05
C PHE A 25 -2.35 5.11 -18.65
N SER A 26 -1.09 5.26 -18.25
CA SER A 26 -0.61 4.81 -16.92
C SER A 26 -0.78 5.84 -15.80
N ASP A 27 -1.37 7.01 -16.05
CA ASP A 27 -1.58 8.00 -15.00
C ASP A 27 -2.58 7.51 -13.93
N ARG A 28 -2.60 8.18 -12.79
CA ARG A 28 -3.48 7.86 -11.65
C ARG A 28 -4.38 9.04 -11.31
N PRO A 29 -5.69 8.81 -11.09
CA PRO A 29 -6.58 9.86 -10.62
C PRO A 29 -6.10 10.43 -9.29
N GLN A 30 -5.95 11.75 -9.23
CA GLN A 30 -5.66 12.43 -7.97
C GLN A 30 -6.95 12.52 -7.13
N LEU A 31 -6.92 11.90 -5.96
CA LEU A 31 -8.01 11.92 -4.99
C LEU A 31 -7.60 12.82 -3.83
N ILE A 32 -8.46 13.78 -3.48
CA ILE A 32 -8.18 14.72 -2.38
C ILE A 32 -8.11 13.97 -1.05
N ALA A 33 -8.95 12.94 -0.87
CA ALA A 33 -8.86 12.06 0.28
C ALA A 33 -7.47 11.43 0.44
N LEU A 34 -6.84 11.01 -0.66
CA LEU A 34 -5.51 10.40 -0.65
C LEU A 34 -4.41 11.39 -0.25
N GLU A 35 -4.46 12.61 -0.80
CA GLU A 35 -3.57 13.72 -0.43
C GLU A 35 -3.74 14.04 1.07
N MET A 36 -4.98 14.16 1.53
CA MET A 36 -5.28 14.51 2.91
C MET A 36 -4.83 13.47 3.93
N THR A 37 -4.73 12.19 3.56
CA THR A 37 -4.17 11.13 4.44
C THR A 37 -2.66 10.97 4.28
N GLY A 38 -2.06 11.62 3.28
CA GLY A 38 -0.67 11.39 2.88
C GLY A 38 -0.43 9.96 2.38
N LEU A 39 -1.44 9.22 1.93
CA LEU A 39 -1.24 7.86 1.41
C LEU A 39 -0.76 7.86 -0.06
N ASP A 40 -0.48 9.03 -0.61
CA ASP A 40 0.06 9.27 -1.96
C ASP A 40 1.58 9.04 -2.08
N PHE A 41 2.24 8.61 -1.00
CA PHE A 41 3.69 8.39 -0.94
C PHE A 41 4.19 7.19 -1.77
N GLY A 42 3.31 6.25 -2.13
CA GLY A 42 3.66 5.04 -2.87
C GLY A 42 3.52 5.22 -4.39
N PHE A 43 4.47 4.70 -5.17
CA PHE A 43 4.40 4.82 -6.64
C PHE A 43 3.19 4.10 -7.28
N GLY A 44 2.48 3.24 -6.53
CA GLY A 44 1.22 2.64 -6.97
C GLY A 44 0.08 3.66 -7.12
N THR A 45 0.15 4.77 -6.37
CA THR A 45 -0.86 5.84 -6.35
C THR A 45 -0.35 7.17 -6.89
N MET A 46 0.96 7.32 -7.11
CA MET A 46 1.53 8.53 -7.72
C MET A 46 1.07 8.72 -9.17
N SER A 47 0.85 9.96 -9.56
CA SER A 47 0.69 10.35 -10.96
C SER A 47 1.93 9.99 -11.77
N TYR A 48 1.71 9.60 -13.02
CA TYR A 48 2.78 9.21 -13.93
C TYR A 48 3.66 10.42 -14.26
N GLY A 49 4.99 10.26 -14.14
CA GLY A 49 5.93 11.36 -14.36
C GLY A 49 7.36 11.02 -13.91
N PRO A 50 8.28 12.00 -13.94
CA PRO A 50 9.67 11.80 -13.53
C PRO A 50 9.82 11.25 -12.11
N ARG A 51 9.02 11.75 -11.15
CA ARG A 51 9.00 11.25 -9.76
C ARG A 51 8.60 9.78 -9.71
N TRP A 52 7.49 9.41 -10.33
CA TRP A 52 7.05 8.01 -10.41
C TRP A 52 8.13 7.11 -11.02
N ARG A 53 8.76 7.53 -12.13
CA ARG A 53 9.83 6.76 -12.80
C ARG A 53 11.03 6.54 -11.87
N ALA A 54 11.42 7.55 -11.10
CA ALA A 54 12.51 7.45 -10.14
C ALA A 54 12.19 6.43 -9.03
N HIS A 55 11.00 6.52 -8.41
CA HIS A 55 10.56 5.56 -7.40
C HIS A 55 10.46 4.14 -7.96
N ARG A 56 9.88 3.97 -9.16
CA ARG A 56 9.75 2.66 -9.81
C ARG A 56 11.12 2.05 -10.14
N LYS A 57 12.07 2.87 -10.61
CA LYS A 57 13.44 2.45 -10.91
C LYS A 57 14.14 1.96 -9.64
N ALA A 58 14.10 2.74 -8.56
CA ALA A 58 14.69 2.36 -7.28
C ALA A 58 14.10 1.05 -6.75
N PHE A 59 12.77 0.91 -6.76
CA PHE A 59 12.12 -0.35 -6.36
C PHE A 59 12.56 -1.54 -7.24
N HIS A 60 12.62 -1.35 -8.56
CA HIS A 60 12.97 -2.44 -9.48
C HIS A 60 14.42 -2.92 -9.35
N GLN A 61 15.32 -2.10 -8.82
CA GLN A 61 16.70 -2.52 -8.54
C GLN A 61 16.76 -3.67 -7.53
N PHE A 62 15.79 -3.79 -6.62
CA PHE A 62 15.74 -4.85 -5.60
C PHE A 62 14.70 -5.93 -5.90
N PHE A 63 13.67 -5.59 -6.67
CA PHE A 63 12.52 -6.47 -6.94
C PHE A 63 12.37 -6.82 -8.43
N ASN A 64 13.49 -7.06 -9.13
CA ASN A 64 13.48 -7.69 -10.45
C ASN A 64 13.65 -9.21 -10.34
N GLN A 65 13.39 -9.92 -11.44
CA GLN A 65 13.38 -11.40 -11.46
C GLN A 65 14.69 -12.02 -10.96
N ARG A 66 15.83 -11.39 -11.21
CA ARG A 66 17.15 -11.87 -10.76
C ARG A 66 17.33 -11.64 -9.26
N GLU A 67 16.97 -10.47 -8.76
CA GLU A 67 17.18 -10.09 -7.36
C GLU A 67 16.23 -10.82 -6.41
N VAL A 68 14.98 -11.06 -6.82
CA VAL A 68 13.98 -11.78 -6.00
C VAL A 68 14.42 -13.21 -5.70
N ALA A 69 15.26 -13.83 -6.54
CA ALA A 69 15.79 -15.16 -6.29
C ALA A 69 16.60 -15.23 -4.98
N LYS A 70 17.24 -14.14 -4.55
CA LYS A 70 17.99 -14.05 -3.28
C LYS A 70 17.08 -14.14 -2.06
N TYR A 71 15.79 -13.84 -2.20
CA TYR A 71 14.82 -13.88 -1.10
C TYR A 71 14.16 -15.25 -0.91
N ARG A 72 14.41 -16.23 -1.80
CA ARG A 72 13.84 -17.59 -1.69
C ARG A 72 14.03 -18.23 -0.32
N PRO A 73 15.21 -18.18 0.33
CA PRO A 73 15.37 -18.78 1.65
C PRO A 73 14.41 -18.20 2.72
N ILE A 74 14.15 -16.88 2.66
CA ILE A 74 13.19 -16.22 3.56
C ILE A 74 11.77 -16.71 3.27
N ILE A 75 11.39 -16.75 1.98
CA ILE A 75 10.07 -17.19 1.53
C ILE A 75 9.81 -18.65 1.95
N GLU A 76 10.78 -19.54 1.73
CA GLU A 76 10.67 -20.97 2.07
C GLU A 76 10.58 -21.17 3.59
N GLN A 77 11.43 -20.50 4.37
CA GLN A 77 11.41 -20.59 5.83
C GLN A 77 10.06 -20.15 6.41
N GLU A 78 9.56 -18.98 5.99
CA GLU A 78 8.27 -18.47 6.46
C GLU A 78 7.11 -19.31 5.89
N GLY A 79 7.27 -19.90 4.71
CA GLY A 79 6.28 -20.76 4.07
C GLY A 79 6.08 -22.05 4.86
N LEU A 80 7.17 -22.67 5.33
CA LEU A 80 7.08 -23.83 6.22
C LEU A 80 6.39 -23.49 7.55
N ALA A 81 6.68 -22.32 8.13
CA ALA A 81 6.02 -21.86 9.34
C ALA A 81 4.52 -21.61 9.13
N PHE A 82 4.15 -21.01 8.00
CA PHE A 82 2.77 -20.81 7.57
C PHE A 82 2.02 -22.14 7.44
N LEU A 83 2.59 -23.11 6.71
CA LEU A 83 1.95 -24.42 6.51
C LEU A 83 1.73 -25.17 7.82
N ARG A 84 2.68 -25.10 8.76
CA ARG A 84 2.52 -25.70 10.11
C ARG A 84 1.37 -25.05 10.89
N ARG A 85 1.26 -23.72 10.87
CA ARG A 85 0.16 -23.00 11.54
C ARG A 85 -1.20 -23.31 10.90
N LEU A 86 -1.25 -23.38 9.57
CA LEU A 86 -2.46 -23.72 8.84
C LEU A 86 -2.88 -25.18 9.06
N ALA A 87 -1.93 -26.11 9.17
CA ALA A 87 -2.24 -27.50 9.48
C ALA A 87 -2.84 -27.67 10.89
N ALA A 88 -2.45 -26.81 11.84
CA ALA A 88 -3.01 -26.81 13.19
C ALA A 88 -4.42 -26.16 13.26
N ASP A 89 -4.68 -25.14 12.45
CA ASP A 89 -5.98 -24.47 12.36
C ASP A 89 -6.29 -24.10 10.89
N PRO A 90 -6.96 -24.97 10.11
CA PRO A 90 -7.26 -24.74 8.70
C PRO A 90 -8.13 -23.51 8.44
N PHE A 91 -8.94 -23.08 9.42
CA PHE A 91 -9.82 -21.93 9.29
C PHE A 91 -9.09 -20.59 9.48
N SER A 92 -7.82 -20.63 9.89
CA SER A 92 -6.98 -19.45 10.08
C SER A 92 -6.38 -18.86 8.81
N ILE A 93 -6.68 -19.42 7.61
CA ILE A 93 -5.97 -19.12 6.36
C ILE A 93 -5.78 -17.62 6.09
N HIS A 94 -6.83 -16.79 6.26
CA HIS A 94 -6.73 -15.35 6.02
C HIS A 94 -5.75 -14.64 6.96
N ARG A 95 -5.75 -15.03 8.24
CA ARG A 95 -4.85 -14.48 9.25
C ARG A 95 -3.42 -14.94 8.99
N GLU A 96 -3.24 -16.23 8.72
CA GLU A 96 -1.91 -16.81 8.53
C GLU A 96 -1.27 -16.41 7.20
N SER A 97 -2.05 -16.25 6.13
CA SER A 97 -1.54 -15.70 4.86
C SER A 97 -1.08 -14.25 5.03
N ARG A 98 -1.83 -13.44 5.78
CA ARG A 98 -1.43 -12.06 6.10
C ARG A 98 -0.13 -12.03 6.89
N ASN A 99 -0.03 -12.87 7.93
CA ASN A 99 1.18 -12.98 8.74
C ASN A 99 2.39 -13.44 7.92
N TYR A 100 2.19 -14.42 7.03
CA TYR A 100 3.20 -14.94 6.13
C TYR A 100 3.74 -13.86 5.19
N PHE A 101 2.89 -13.26 4.35
CA PHE A 101 3.33 -12.24 3.41
C PHE A 101 3.90 -11.02 4.11
N GLY A 102 3.27 -10.58 5.21
CA GLY A 102 3.74 -9.47 6.01
C GLY A 102 5.14 -9.71 6.58
N THR A 103 5.38 -10.90 7.15
CA THR A 103 6.69 -11.28 7.70
C THR A 103 7.76 -11.36 6.62
N VAL A 104 7.44 -11.96 5.47
CA VAL A 104 8.36 -12.02 4.32
C VAL A 104 8.76 -10.61 3.87
N LEU A 105 7.78 -9.73 3.66
CA LEU A 105 8.05 -8.35 3.23
C LEU A 105 8.86 -7.57 4.26
N ILE A 106 8.55 -7.67 5.55
CA ILE A 106 9.31 -6.99 6.60
C ILE A 106 10.75 -7.52 6.70
N ARG A 107 10.94 -8.84 6.60
CA ARG A 107 12.29 -9.44 6.59
C ARG A 107 13.11 -8.97 5.39
N ILE A 108 12.49 -8.83 4.22
CA ILE A 108 13.17 -8.35 3.00
C ILE A 108 13.45 -6.85 3.07
N SER A 109 12.47 -6.03 3.46
CA SER A 109 12.57 -4.56 3.43
C SER A 109 13.36 -3.98 4.60
N TYR A 110 13.19 -4.57 5.79
CA TYR A 110 13.77 -4.05 7.03
C TYR A 110 14.73 -5.02 7.70
N GLY A 111 14.90 -6.27 7.25
CA GLY A 111 15.81 -7.22 7.91
C GLY A 111 15.39 -7.61 9.34
N ILE A 112 14.14 -7.37 9.74
CA ILE A 112 13.66 -7.66 11.10
C ILE A 112 13.20 -9.13 11.19
N GLY A 113 13.94 -9.94 11.97
CA GLY A 113 13.59 -11.34 12.24
C GLY A 113 12.72 -11.56 13.49
N HIS A 114 12.41 -10.51 14.25
CA HIS A 114 11.69 -10.64 15.52
C HIS A 114 10.17 -10.69 15.31
N ILE A 115 9.54 -11.79 15.75
CA ILE A 115 8.11 -12.08 15.54
C ILE A 115 7.20 -10.97 16.10
N GLY A 116 7.50 -10.45 17.30
CA GLY A 116 6.68 -9.42 17.94
C GLY A 116 6.70 -8.07 17.22
N ALA A 117 7.87 -7.68 16.69
CA ALA A 117 8.02 -6.46 15.90
C ALA A 117 7.26 -6.60 14.57
N ASN A 118 7.37 -7.77 13.93
CA ASN A 118 6.67 -8.05 12.68
C ASN A 118 5.15 -7.96 12.85
N LYS A 119 4.60 -8.49 13.94
CA LYS A 119 3.15 -8.43 14.21
C LYS A 119 2.62 -6.99 14.26
N ARG A 120 3.27 -6.11 15.03
CA ARG A 120 2.85 -4.69 15.13
C ARG A 120 2.91 -3.97 13.79
N LEU A 121 3.98 -4.20 13.03
CA LEU A 121 4.13 -3.62 11.69
C LEU A 121 3.06 -4.12 10.71
N ILE A 122 2.70 -5.41 10.78
CA ILE A 122 1.64 -5.99 9.95
C ILE A 122 0.29 -5.37 10.29
N GLU A 123 0.00 -5.14 11.57
CA GLU A 123 -1.24 -4.48 12.02
C GLU A 123 -1.31 -3.03 11.51
N HIS A 124 -0.22 -2.26 11.60
CA HIS A 124 -0.19 -0.90 11.04
C HIS A 124 -0.28 -0.89 9.51
N ALA A 125 0.39 -1.81 8.82
CA ALA A 125 0.28 -1.96 7.37
C ALA A 125 -1.15 -2.33 6.93
N GLN A 126 -1.86 -3.13 7.73
CA GLN A 126 -3.26 -3.46 7.46
C GLN A 126 -4.16 -2.22 7.51
N ALA A 127 -3.98 -1.35 8.51
CA ALA A 127 -4.73 -0.09 8.59
C ALA A 127 -4.51 0.81 7.35
N ILE A 128 -3.31 0.78 6.77
CA ILE A 128 -3.02 1.48 5.51
C ILE A 128 -3.76 0.84 4.33
N VAL A 129 -3.77 -0.49 4.23
CA VAL A 129 -4.51 -1.23 3.19
C VAL A 129 -6.01 -0.96 3.29
N GLU A 130 -6.57 -0.93 4.49
CA GLU A 130 -7.96 -0.52 4.74
C GLU A 130 -8.20 0.93 4.27
N GLY A 131 -7.24 1.83 4.55
CA GLY A 131 -7.27 3.20 4.06
C GLY A 131 -7.36 3.31 2.54
N PHE A 132 -6.53 2.55 1.81
CA PHE A 132 -6.64 2.49 0.35
C PHE A 132 -8.01 1.97 -0.10
N GLY A 133 -8.52 0.91 0.51
CA GLY A 133 -9.83 0.35 0.18
C GLY A 133 -10.96 1.36 0.31
N GLU A 134 -10.97 2.15 1.39
CA GLU A 134 -11.97 3.20 1.59
C GLU A 134 -11.75 4.40 0.65
N ILE A 135 -10.51 4.85 0.45
CA ILE A 135 -10.21 6.04 -0.34
C ILE A 135 -10.58 5.85 -1.82
N PHE A 136 -10.32 4.66 -2.35
CA PHE A 136 -10.63 4.33 -3.75
C PHE A 136 -12.08 3.88 -3.96
N ALA A 137 -12.85 3.63 -2.90
CA ALA A 137 -14.26 3.31 -3.02
C ALA A 137 -15.06 4.52 -3.57
N PRO A 138 -15.73 4.38 -4.73
CA PRO A 138 -16.50 5.47 -5.33
C PRO A 138 -17.57 6.01 -4.35
N GLY A 139 -17.65 7.33 -4.21
CA GLY A 139 -18.64 7.98 -3.35
C GLY A 139 -18.39 7.87 -1.85
N ARG A 140 -17.36 7.14 -1.40
CA ARG A 140 -17.08 6.94 0.03
C ARG A 140 -16.79 8.24 0.78
N PHE A 141 -16.03 9.15 0.16
CA PHE A 141 -15.64 10.43 0.76
C PHE A 141 -16.11 11.61 -0.09
N LEU A 142 -16.98 12.44 0.50
CA LEU A 142 -17.55 13.61 -0.18
C LEU A 142 -16.48 14.60 -0.65
N VAL A 143 -15.33 14.68 0.01
CA VAL A 143 -14.23 15.57 -0.38
C VAL A 143 -13.66 15.25 -1.77
N ASN A 144 -13.81 14.01 -2.24
CA ASN A 144 -13.42 13.64 -3.62
C ASN A 144 -14.41 14.17 -4.68
N ILE A 145 -15.64 14.51 -4.28
CA ILE A 145 -16.69 15.07 -5.15
C ILE A 145 -16.72 16.60 -5.01
N PHE A 146 -16.58 17.09 -3.78
CA PHE A 146 -16.63 18.50 -3.40
C PHE A 146 -15.28 18.91 -2.76
N PRO A 147 -14.27 19.27 -3.57
CA PRO A 147 -12.92 19.59 -3.12
C PRO A 147 -12.85 20.62 -1.99
N TRP A 148 -13.74 21.61 -2.00
CA TRP A 148 -13.78 22.70 -1.03
C TRP A 148 -14.04 22.22 0.41
N LEU A 149 -14.61 21.02 0.60
CA LEU A 149 -14.76 20.41 1.93
C LEU A 149 -13.42 20.16 2.65
N ARG A 150 -12.29 20.14 1.92
CA ARG A 150 -10.94 20.02 2.51
C ARG A 150 -10.58 21.16 3.47
N HIS A 151 -11.28 22.28 3.42
CA HIS A 151 -11.03 23.45 4.27
C HIS A 151 -11.93 23.51 5.49
N PHE A 152 -12.96 22.67 5.57
CA PHE A 152 -13.92 22.70 6.67
C PHE A 152 -13.38 21.97 7.90
N PRO A 153 -13.62 22.48 9.12
CA PRO A 153 -13.14 21.85 10.35
C PRO A 153 -13.87 20.52 10.63
N SER A 154 -13.30 19.68 11.50
CA SER A 154 -13.81 18.33 11.82
C SER A 154 -15.18 18.29 12.49
N TRP A 155 -15.62 19.38 13.11
CA TRP A 155 -16.94 19.48 13.72
C TRP A 155 -18.04 19.83 12.70
N PHE A 156 -17.71 20.23 11.48
CA PHE A 156 -18.71 20.65 10.50
C PHE A 156 -19.52 19.45 9.97
N PRO A 157 -20.85 19.58 9.80
CA PRO A 157 -21.69 18.50 9.26
C PRO A 157 -21.14 17.92 7.94
N GLY A 158 -21.03 16.59 7.88
CA GLY A 158 -20.49 15.92 6.69
C GLY A 158 -18.96 15.83 6.61
N THR A 159 -18.23 16.19 7.67
CA THR A 159 -16.75 16.06 7.76
C THR A 159 -16.26 14.99 8.75
N SER A 160 -17.14 14.12 9.23
CA SER A 160 -16.80 13.04 10.19
C SER A 160 -15.71 12.08 9.69
N TRP A 161 -15.51 11.99 8.37
CA TRP A 161 -14.43 11.23 7.74
C TRP A 161 -13.02 11.73 8.10
N ARG A 162 -12.86 12.96 8.62
CA ARG A 162 -11.55 13.48 9.05
C ARG A 162 -10.92 12.65 10.16
N ALA A 163 -11.71 12.18 11.14
CA ALA A 163 -11.20 11.28 12.18
C ALA A 163 -10.65 9.97 11.59
N ARG A 164 -11.31 9.44 10.54
CA ARG A 164 -10.83 8.27 9.81
C ARG A 164 -9.53 8.56 9.05
N PHE A 165 -9.37 9.77 8.51
CA PHE A 165 -8.11 10.18 7.86
C PHE A 165 -6.97 10.31 8.86
N ASP A 166 -7.23 10.86 10.04
CA ASP A 166 -6.20 10.97 11.08
C ASP A 166 -5.73 9.60 11.57
N TYR A 167 -6.64 8.63 11.70
CA TYR A 167 -6.29 7.23 11.93
C TYR A 167 -5.34 6.67 10.85
N PHE A 168 -5.63 6.90 9.56
CA PHE A 168 -4.74 6.45 8.48
C PHE A 168 -3.39 7.15 8.47
N LYS A 169 -3.33 8.45 8.81
CA LYS A 169 -2.07 9.18 8.97
C LYS A 169 -1.22 8.57 10.08
N THR A 170 -1.81 8.31 11.25
CA THR A 170 -1.10 7.67 12.37
C THR A 170 -0.58 6.29 11.98
N ALA A 171 -1.40 5.47 11.30
CA ALA A 171 -0.97 4.16 10.81
C ALA A 171 0.20 4.27 9.81
N ARG A 172 0.14 5.23 8.88
CA ARG A 172 1.24 5.52 7.95
C ARG A 172 2.51 5.92 8.70
N GLU A 173 2.42 6.82 9.65
CA GLU A 173 3.57 7.30 10.42
C GLU A 173 4.27 6.14 11.14
N LEU A 174 3.49 5.29 11.80
CA LEU A 174 4.00 4.12 12.52
C LEU A 174 4.58 3.06 11.58
N ALA A 175 3.92 2.74 10.46
CA ALA A 175 4.37 1.67 9.57
C ALA A 175 5.55 2.09 8.69
N VAL A 176 5.58 3.34 8.24
CA VAL A 176 6.55 3.80 7.22
C VAL A 176 7.70 4.58 7.85
N VAL A 177 7.39 5.63 8.61
CA VAL A 177 8.40 6.57 9.11
C VAL A 177 9.15 5.96 10.30
N HIS A 178 8.41 5.45 11.29
CA HIS A 178 9.02 4.89 12.49
C HIS A 178 9.87 3.65 12.17
N SER A 179 9.31 2.68 11.45
CA SER A 179 10.03 1.46 11.03
C SER A 179 11.31 1.76 10.22
N PHE A 180 11.26 2.79 9.38
CA PHE A 180 12.42 3.22 8.61
C PHE A 180 13.50 3.81 9.54
N ASN A 181 13.12 4.68 10.47
CA ASN A 181 14.05 5.28 11.42
C ASN A 181 14.68 4.23 12.34
N GLU A 182 13.89 3.33 12.92
CA GLU A 182 14.40 2.20 13.73
C GLU A 182 15.42 1.37 12.93
N THR A 183 15.11 1.09 11.66
CA THR A 183 16.01 0.33 10.78
C THR A 183 17.30 1.10 10.49
N LYS A 184 17.19 2.40 10.22
CA LYS A 184 18.33 3.28 9.95
C LYS A 184 19.27 3.34 11.17
N GLU A 185 18.72 3.47 12.37
CA GLU A 185 19.50 3.48 13.61
C GLU A 185 20.27 2.16 13.81
N ARG A 186 19.63 1.02 13.54
CA ARG A 186 20.26 -0.30 13.68
C ARG A 186 21.37 -0.57 12.64
N VAL A 187 21.26 0.01 11.44
CA VAL A 187 22.25 -0.17 10.35
C VAL A 187 23.36 0.90 10.41
N GLY A 188 23.12 2.01 11.10
CA GLY A 188 24.08 3.11 11.26
C GLY A 188 25.17 2.89 12.31
N THR A 189 25.17 1.74 12.99
CA THR A 189 26.24 1.23 13.88
C THR A 189 27.01 0.12 13.20
#